data_AF-A0A538JMA0-F1
#
_entry.id   AF-A0A538JMA0-F1
#
_cell.length_a   1.000
_cell.length_b   1.000
_cell.length_c   1.000
_cell.angle_alpha   90.00
_cell.angle_beta   90.00
_cell.angle_gamma   90.00
#
_symmetry.space_group_name_H-M   'P 1'
#
loop_
_entity.id
_entity.type
_entity.pdbx_description
1 polymer ?
#
loop_
_entity_poly.entity_id
_entity_poly.type
_entity_poly.pdbx_seq_one_letter_code
_entity_poly.pdbx_strand_id
1 'polypeptide(L)'
;MTAAICTRRSSSGRDFASNGGTHATSTGGPAGGRASTSRTSSSHVSVESGAEHARCGRRRLGARRSGIDARGGRAMTEKQRQAAKRNIKKAQQAAKQNRTLAHLPTSTRRSLQQQAQKGRQRGGEAGHALEDRNRSQLYEVAKDLNIAGRSKMGKWELIDAIRTARG
;
A
#
# COMPACT_ATOMS: atom_id res chain seq x y z
N MET A 1 -32.04 55.67 35.19
CA MET A 1 -33.21 54.76 35.18
C MET A 1 -32.70 53.35 35.38
N THR A 2 -33.28 52.69 36.35
CA THR A 2 -32.74 51.57 37.14
C THR A 2 -33.38 50.26 36.66
N ALA A 3 -32.57 49.20 36.59
CA ALA A 3 -32.86 47.75 36.63
C ALA A 3 -34.19 47.18 36.06
N ALA A 4 -34.06 46.11 35.26
CA ALA A 4 -34.91 44.92 35.43
C ALA A 4 -34.21 43.65 34.90
N ILE A 5 -33.82 42.82 35.86
CA ILE A 5 -33.46 41.41 35.72
C ILE A 5 -34.72 40.64 35.27
N CYS A 6 -34.59 39.75 34.29
CA CYS A 6 -35.56 38.66 34.09
C CYS A 6 -34.83 37.35 33.80
N THR A 7 -34.67 36.56 34.87
CA THR A 7 -34.32 35.15 34.91
C THR A 7 -35.47 34.25 34.46
N ARG A 8 -35.19 33.25 33.62
CA ARG A 8 -35.94 31.98 33.50
C ARG A 8 -35.01 30.97 32.78
N ARG A 9 -34.31 30.06 33.45
CA ARG A 9 -34.66 28.84 34.21
C ARG A 9 -35.38 27.75 33.39
N SER A 10 -34.70 26.58 33.37
CA SER A 10 -35.19 25.20 33.22
C SER A 10 -35.61 24.69 31.85
N SER A 11 -34.84 23.71 31.36
CA SER A 11 -35.24 22.29 31.15
C SER A 11 -35.86 22.10 29.76
N SER A 12 -35.40 21.24 28.87
CA SER A 12 -35.14 19.81 28.99
C SER A 12 -34.91 19.30 27.54
N GLY A 13 -34.17 18.21 27.35
CA GLY A 13 -34.15 17.52 26.05
C GLY A 13 -32.77 17.40 25.42
N ARG A 14 -31.86 16.69 26.10
CA ARG A 14 -30.74 16.02 25.42
C ARG A 14 -31.29 14.71 24.87
N ASP A 15 -31.91 14.77 23.69
CA ASP A 15 -32.27 13.57 22.92
C ASP A 15 -31.04 13.15 22.11
N PHE A 16 -30.12 12.45 22.79
CA PHE A 16 -29.03 11.74 22.14
C PHE A 16 -29.65 10.50 21.49
N ALA A 17 -30.07 10.63 20.23
CA ALA A 17 -30.57 9.52 19.44
C ALA A 17 -29.47 8.46 19.30
N SER A 18 -29.68 7.36 20.01
CA SER A 18 -28.98 6.09 19.90
C SER A 18 -29.04 5.57 18.48
N ASN A 19 -27.99 5.76 17.69
CA ASN A 19 -27.78 4.96 16.49
C ASN A 19 -27.02 3.68 16.88
N GLY A 20 -27.81 2.64 17.11
CA GLY A 20 -27.35 1.27 17.13
C GLY A 20 -26.69 0.90 15.80
N GLY A 21 -25.59 0.18 15.90
CA GLY A 21 -24.86 -0.36 14.75
C GLY A 21 -23.95 -1.47 15.24
N THR A 22 -24.56 -2.60 15.56
CA THR A 22 -23.92 -3.87 15.88
C THR A 22 -22.94 -4.25 14.76
N HIS A 23 -21.63 -4.23 15.04
CA HIS A 23 -20.65 -4.84 14.15
C HIS A 23 -20.64 -6.34 14.45
N ALA A 24 -21.34 -7.11 13.63
CA ALA A 24 -21.25 -8.56 13.61
C ALA A 24 -19.83 -8.97 13.20
N THR A 25 -19.07 -9.53 14.12
CA THR A 25 -17.85 -10.29 13.81
C THR A 25 -18.26 -11.62 13.19
N SER A 26 -18.38 -11.67 11.86
CA SER A 26 -18.54 -12.93 11.11
C SER A 26 -17.17 -13.58 10.91
N THR A 27 -16.64 -14.22 11.93
CA THR A 27 -15.60 -15.25 11.78
C THR A 27 -16.29 -16.61 11.63
N GLY A 28 -16.81 -16.86 10.43
CA GLY A 28 -17.39 -18.14 10.01
C GLY A 28 -16.71 -18.60 8.72
N GLY A 29 -15.50 -19.14 8.85
CA GLY A 29 -14.80 -19.80 7.73
C GLY A 29 -15.35 -21.21 7.52
N PRO A 30 -15.63 -21.64 6.27
CA PRO A 30 -15.94 -23.04 6.00
C PRO A 30 -14.64 -23.86 6.00
N ALA A 31 -14.35 -24.50 7.13
CA ALA A 31 -13.42 -25.63 7.20
C ALA A 31 -14.14 -26.92 6.76
N GLY A 32 -14.42 -27.03 5.46
CA GLY A 32 -14.83 -28.27 4.80
C GLY A 32 -13.60 -29.13 4.53
N GLY A 33 -13.56 -30.31 5.14
CA GLY A 33 -12.37 -31.13 5.26
C GLY A 33 -11.83 -31.74 3.97
N ARG A 34 -10.51 -31.92 3.98
CA ARG A 34 -9.84 -33.09 3.39
C ARG A 34 -8.84 -33.65 4.41
N ALA A 35 -9.32 -34.63 5.17
CA ALA A 35 -8.53 -35.77 5.59
C ALA A 35 -7.86 -36.40 4.34
N SER A 36 -6.69 -37.03 4.34
CA SER A 36 -5.79 -37.43 5.40
C SER A 36 -4.61 -38.10 4.69
N THR A 37 -3.39 -37.61 4.89
CA THR A 37 -2.23 -38.50 4.92
C THR A 37 -1.46 -38.18 6.18
N SER A 38 -1.66 -39.05 7.17
CA SER A 38 -0.69 -39.31 8.22
C SER A 38 0.63 -39.71 7.52
N ARG A 39 1.83 -39.50 8.05
CA ARG A 39 2.28 -39.79 9.40
C ARG A 39 3.77 -39.42 9.40
N THR A 40 4.25 -38.53 10.27
CA THR A 40 5.63 -38.58 10.77
C THR A 40 5.69 -37.80 12.07
N SER A 41 5.43 -38.55 13.13
CA SER A 41 5.81 -38.27 14.51
C SER A 41 7.33 -38.19 14.62
N SER A 42 7.81 -37.40 15.59
CA SER A 42 9.11 -37.53 16.29
C SER A 42 10.35 -37.52 15.39
N SER A 43 11.37 -36.70 15.60
CA SER A 43 11.94 -36.19 16.84
C SER A 43 13.28 -35.57 16.43
N HIS A 44 13.87 -34.81 17.35
CA HIS A 44 15.30 -34.52 17.38
C HIS A 44 15.82 -33.41 16.45
N VAL A 45 16.08 -32.27 17.09
CA VAL A 45 17.04 -31.29 16.61
C VAL A 45 18.43 -31.89 16.87
N SER A 46 19.06 -32.43 15.83
CA SER A 46 20.49 -32.78 15.85
C SER A 46 21.21 -32.00 14.78
N VAL A 47 22.05 -31.09 15.25
CA VAL A 47 23.11 -30.41 14.55
C VAL A 47 24.16 -31.42 14.11
N GLU A 48 24.15 -31.84 12.84
CA GLU A 48 25.30 -32.51 12.23
C GLU A 48 25.50 -32.04 10.78
N SER A 49 26.58 -31.29 10.62
CA SER A 49 27.49 -31.32 9.47
C SER A 49 27.37 -32.59 8.61
N GLY A 50 26.93 -32.42 7.36
CA GLY A 50 26.82 -33.51 6.39
C GLY A 50 26.83 -32.96 4.98
N ALA A 51 28.01 -33.00 4.36
CA ALA A 51 28.26 -32.63 2.99
C ALA A 51 27.67 -33.66 2.01
N GLU A 52 26.36 -33.78 1.83
CA GLU A 52 25.78 -34.62 0.76
C GLU A 52 24.42 -34.12 0.27
N HIS A 53 24.41 -33.15 -0.65
CA HIS A 53 23.36 -33.06 -1.68
C HIS A 53 24.00 -33.26 -3.05
N ALA A 54 24.56 -34.44 -3.24
CA ALA A 54 24.84 -34.97 -4.57
C ALA A 54 23.55 -35.56 -5.15
N ARG A 55 23.28 -35.18 -6.42
CA ARG A 55 22.42 -35.88 -7.40
C ARG A 55 20.94 -35.46 -7.50
N CYS A 56 20.67 -34.16 -7.70
CA CYS A 56 19.67 -33.80 -8.70
C CYS A 56 20.33 -33.90 -10.08
N GLY A 57 19.83 -34.82 -10.90
CA GLY A 57 20.45 -35.32 -12.11
C GLY A 57 21.06 -34.25 -13.01
N ARG A 58 22.39 -34.29 -13.09
CA ARG A 58 23.21 -33.72 -14.16
C ARG A 58 22.90 -34.48 -15.46
N ARG A 59 21.68 -34.33 -15.98
CA ARG A 59 21.32 -34.76 -17.33
C ARG A 59 22.13 -33.91 -18.27
N ARG A 60 23.10 -34.57 -18.92
CA ARG A 60 23.94 -34.08 -20.01
C ARG A 60 23.33 -32.85 -20.65
N LEU A 61 23.96 -31.71 -20.37
CA LEU A 61 23.92 -30.53 -21.22
C LEU A 61 24.50 -30.97 -22.57
N GLY A 62 23.67 -31.65 -23.36
CA GLY A 62 23.81 -31.65 -24.79
C GLY A 62 23.68 -30.19 -25.17
N ALA A 63 24.84 -29.57 -25.41
CA ALA A 63 24.99 -28.26 -25.98
C ALA A 63 24.23 -28.23 -27.31
N ARG A 64 22.91 -28.03 -27.24
CA ARG A 64 22.16 -27.37 -28.29
C ARG A 64 22.61 -25.93 -28.21
N ARG A 65 23.78 -25.69 -28.80
CA ARG A 65 24.31 -24.39 -29.14
C ARG A 65 23.12 -23.56 -29.63
N SER A 66 22.77 -22.59 -28.83
CA SER A 66 21.93 -21.48 -29.21
C SER A 66 22.60 -20.84 -30.41
N GLY A 67 22.20 -21.25 -31.61
CA GLY A 67 22.42 -20.51 -32.84
C GLY A 67 21.62 -19.21 -32.72
N ILE A 68 22.20 -18.24 -32.02
CA ILE A 68 21.81 -16.85 -32.08
C ILE A 68 22.90 -16.20 -32.92
N ASP A 69 22.83 -16.49 -34.21
CA ASP A 69 23.81 -16.09 -35.18
C ASP A 69 23.74 -14.57 -35.33
N ALA A 70 24.86 -13.89 -35.10
CA ALA A 70 25.03 -12.45 -35.27
C ALA A 70 24.87 -11.98 -36.75
N ARG A 71 24.33 -12.82 -37.65
CA ARG A 71 24.13 -12.53 -39.08
C ARG A 71 22.86 -13.16 -39.70
N GLY A 72 21.92 -13.71 -38.91
CA GLY A 72 20.82 -14.55 -39.43
C GLY A 72 19.50 -14.46 -38.65
N GLY A 73 19.07 -13.26 -38.26
CA GLY A 73 17.84 -13.07 -37.50
C GLY A 73 16.59 -13.48 -38.29
N ARG A 74 16.04 -14.67 -38.04
CA ARG A 74 14.69 -15.01 -38.49
C ARG A 74 13.74 -13.93 -37.96
N ALA A 75 13.18 -13.13 -38.87
CA ALA A 75 12.19 -12.13 -38.54
C ALA A 75 11.09 -12.78 -37.68
N MET A 76 10.73 -12.12 -36.58
CA MET A 76 9.61 -12.52 -35.73
C MET A 76 8.42 -12.87 -36.61
N THR A 77 7.91 -14.10 -36.47
CA THR A 77 6.83 -14.58 -37.34
C THR A 77 5.59 -13.69 -37.17
N GLU A 78 4.80 -13.54 -38.22
CA GLU A 78 3.63 -12.66 -38.17
C GLU A 78 2.64 -13.08 -37.08
N LYS A 79 2.52 -14.39 -36.81
CA LYS A 79 1.74 -14.94 -35.70
C LYS A 79 2.23 -14.43 -34.34
N GLN A 80 3.55 -14.43 -34.13
CA GLN A 80 4.15 -13.91 -32.90
C GLN A 80 3.95 -12.40 -32.78
N ARG A 81 4.13 -11.64 -33.87
CA ARG A 81 3.90 -10.19 -33.88
C ARG A 81 2.44 -9.86 -33.55
N GLN A 82 1.49 -10.58 -34.12
CA GLN A 82 0.06 -10.43 -33.81
C GLN A 82 -0.26 -10.79 -32.36
N ALA A 83 0.31 -11.87 -31.83
CA ALA A 83 0.13 -12.26 -30.42
C ALA A 83 0.68 -11.17 -29.48
N ALA A 84 1.87 -10.63 -29.76
CA ALA A 84 2.45 -9.53 -28.99
C ALA A 84 1.55 -8.29 -28.99
N LYS A 85 1.03 -7.88 -30.16
CA LYS A 85 0.08 -6.77 -30.28
C LYS A 85 -1.19 -7.01 -29.44
N ARG A 86 -1.73 -8.23 -29.47
CA ARG A 86 -2.93 -8.59 -28.68
C ARG A 86 -2.64 -8.55 -27.17
N ASN A 87 -1.48 -9.02 -26.74
CA ASN A 87 -1.08 -8.99 -25.33
C ASN A 87 -0.90 -7.55 -24.82
N ILE A 88 -0.25 -6.68 -25.60
CA ILE A 88 -0.12 -5.26 -25.27
C ILE A 88 -1.51 -4.61 -25.13
N LYS A 89 -2.41 -4.87 -26.08
CA LYS A 89 -3.79 -4.35 -26.02
C LYS A 89 -4.53 -4.84 -24.77
N LYS A 90 -4.44 -6.13 -24.44
CA LYS A 90 -5.04 -6.69 -23.22
C LYS A 90 -4.46 -6.05 -21.95
N ALA A 91 -3.14 -5.86 -21.89
CA ALA A 91 -2.49 -5.19 -20.77
C ALA A 91 -2.94 -3.73 -20.63
N GLN A 92 -3.03 -2.99 -21.74
CA GLN A 92 -3.55 -1.63 -21.76
C GLN A 92 -5.01 -1.56 -21.30
N GLN A 93 -5.85 -2.49 -21.75
CA GLN A 93 -7.24 -2.58 -21.32
C GLN A 93 -7.33 -2.87 -19.82
N ALA A 94 -6.60 -3.88 -19.32
CA ALA A 94 -6.55 -4.19 -17.90
C ALA A 94 -6.07 -2.98 -17.07
N ALA A 95 -5.03 -2.27 -17.53
CA ALA A 95 -4.55 -1.06 -16.87
C ALA A 95 -5.61 0.06 -16.85
N LYS A 96 -6.39 0.24 -17.92
CA LYS A 96 -7.50 1.21 -17.96
C LYS A 96 -8.63 0.84 -17.00
N GLN A 97 -8.96 -0.45 -16.90
CA GLN A 97 -9.99 -0.93 -15.98
C GLN A 97 -9.54 -0.85 -14.51
N ASN A 98 -8.25 -1.08 -14.23
CA ASN A 98 -7.70 -1.07 -12.87
C ASN A 98 -7.23 0.34 -12.42
N ARG A 99 -7.74 1.42 -13.02
CA ARG A 99 -7.40 2.78 -12.59
C ARG A 99 -8.11 3.11 -11.28
N THR A 100 -7.37 3.01 -10.18
CA THR A 100 -7.88 3.30 -8.81
C THR A 100 -8.58 4.65 -8.71
N LEU A 101 -8.08 5.69 -9.39
CA LEU A 101 -8.68 7.03 -9.39
C LEU A 101 -9.96 7.16 -10.22
N ALA A 102 -10.18 6.26 -11.20
CA ALA A 102 -11.34 6.35 -12.09
C ALA A 102 -12.63 5.92 -11.39
N HIS A 103 -12.53 4.95 -10.48
CA HIS A 103 -13.66 4.42 -9.70
C HIS A 103 -14.03 5.28 -8.49
N LEU A 104 -13.30 6.36 -8.24
CA LEU A 104 -13.61 7.28 -7.14
C LEU A 104 -14.70 8.30 -7.53
N PRO A 105 -15.53 8.72 -6.55
CA PRO A 105 -16.46 9.83 -6.71
C PRO A 105 -15.77 11.09 -7.23
N THR A 106 -16.52 11.92 -7.97
CA THR A 106 -16.01 13.13 -8.64
C THR A 106 -15.37 14.11 -7.66
N SER A 107 -15.92 14.24 -6.46
CA SER A 107 -15.40 15.09 -5.38
C SER A 107 -14.00 14.63 -4.92
N THR A 108 -13.87 13.36 -4.54
CA THR A 108 -12.60 12.77 -4.08
C THR A 108 -11.53 12.78 -5.17
N ARG A 109 -11.92 12.51 -6.42
CA ARG A 109 -11.00 12.56 -7.56
C ARG A 109 -10.44 13.97 -7.77
N ARG A 110 -11.30 15.00 -7.71
CA ARG A 110 -10.90 16.40 -7.87
C ARG A 110 -9.98 16.87 -6.75
N SER A 111 -10.27 16.53 -5.49
CA SER A 111 -9.41 16.92 -4.37
C SER A 111 -8.01 16.30 -4.46
N LEU A 112 -7.92 15.01 -4.80
CA LEU A 112 -6.63 14.33 -5.02
C LEU A 112 -5.86 14.94 -6.20
N GLN A 113 -6.55 15.28 -7.29
CA GLN A 113 -5.93 15.96 -8.44
C GLN A 113 -5.39 17.34 -8.06
N GLN A 114 -6.13 18.13 -7.29
CA GLN A 114 -5.68 19.44 -6.82
C GLN A 114 -4.45 19.32 -5.91
N GLN A 115 -4.43 18.34 -5.00
CA GLN A 115 -3.25 18.08 -4.16
C GLN A 115 -2.03 17.70 -5.01
N ALA A 116 -2.20 16.81 -5.99
CA ALA A 116 -1.14 16.44 -6.92
C ALA A 116 -0.65 17.63 -7.75
N GLN A 117 -1.57 18.48 -8.25
CA GLN A 117 -1.22 19.70 -8.97
C GLN A 117 -0.43 20.68 -8.10
N LYS A 118 -0.87 20.93 -6.86
CA LYS A 118 -0.13 21.77 -5.90
C LYS A 118 1.26 21.21 -5.61
N GLY A 119 1.45 19.89 -5.61
CA GLY A 119 2.77 19.27 -5.51
C GLY A 119 3.63 19.50 -6.75
N ARG A 120 3.05 19.39 -7.95
CA ARG A 120 3.75 19.63 -9.23
C ARG A 120 4.11 21.11 -9.45
N GLN A 121 3.24 22.04 -9.04
CA GLN A 121 3.51 23.48 -9.06
C GLN A 121 4.75 23.84 -8.22
N ARG A 122 4.97 23.09 -7.14
CA ARG A 122 6.15 23.23 -6.27
C ARG A 122 7.35 22.40 -6.73
N GLY A 123 7.32 21.81 -7.93
CA GLY A 123 8.42 20.96 -8.43
C GLY A 123 8.65 19.68 -7.62
N GLY A 124 7.69 19.27 -6.77
CA GLY A 124 7.90 18.19 -5.80
C GLY A 124 8.65 18.60 -4.54
N GLU A 125 9.06 19.86 -4.42
CA GLU A 125 9.68 20.40 -3.22
C GLU A 125 8.68 20.46 -2.06
N ALA A 126 9.20 20.23 -0.86
CA ALA A 126 8.44 20.42 0.36
C ALA A 126 8.15 21.93 0.53
N GLY A 127 6.92 22.30 0.88
CA GLY A 127 6.62 23.70 1.20
C GLY A 127 7.61 24.25 2.24
N HIS A 128 7.98 25.53 2.10
CA HIS A 128 8.95 26.14 3.00
C HIS A 128 8.50 26.03 4.47
N ALA A 129 7.21 26.28 4.72
CA ALA A 129 6.56 26.08 6.02
C ALA A 129 6.27 24.59 6.30
N LEU A 130 6.37 24.15 7.56
CA LEU A 130 6.16 22.75 7.96
C LEU A 130 4.71 22.28 7.70
N GLU A 131 3.76 23.20 7.75
CA GLU A 131 2.32 22.98 7.59
C GLU A 131 1.95 22.64 6.14
N ASP A 132 2.70 23.22 5.20
CA ASP A 132 2.51 23.04 3.76
C ASP A 132 3.13 21.75 3.23
N ARG A 133 3.90 21.05 4.06
CA ARG A 133 4.53 19.77 3.74
C ARG A 133 3.54 18.61 3.85
N ASN A 134 3.81 17.57 3.07
CA ASN A 134 3.12 16.29 3.22
C ASN A 134 3.60 15.59 4.51
N ARG A 135 2.75 14.77 5.14
CA ARG A 135 3.14 13.92 6.29
C ARG A 135 4.40 13.10 6.00
N SER A 136 4.54 12.57 4.78
CA SER A 136 5.73 11.81 4.39
C SER A 136 6.99 12.68 4.36
N GLN A 137 6.90 13.93 3.93
CA GLN A 137 8.02 14.87 3.96
C GLN A 137 8.38 15.25 5.40
N LEU A 138 7.39 15.42 6.27
CA LEU A 138 7.61 15.65 7.71
C LEU A 138 8.25 14.43 8.39
N TYR A 139 7.90 13.21 7.94
CA TYR A 139 8.52 11.99 8.44
C TYR A 139 10.03 11.94 8.15
N GLU A 140 10.45 12.30 6.93
CA GLU A 140 11.88 12.36 6.59
C GLU A 140 12.62 13.39 7.45
N VAL A 141 12.03 14.60 7.62
CA VAL A 141 12.62 15.62 8.50
C VAL A 141 12.73 15.13 9.95
N ALA A 142 11.69 14.46 10.47
CA ALA A 142 11.70 13.89 11.82
C ALA A 142 12.69 12.73 11.97
N LYS A 143 12.95 11.98 10.89
CA LYS A 143 13.95 10.91 10.84
C LYS A 143 15.36 11.51 10.89
N ASP A 144 15.62 12.55 10.12
CA ASP A 144 16.92 13.25 10.12
C ASP A 144 17.21 13.87 11.50
N LEU A 145 16.16 14.34 12.19
CA LEU A 145 16.22 14.85 13.56
C LEU A 145 16.17 13.76 14.64
N ASN A 146 16.14 12.47 14.27
CA ASN A 146 16.09 11.33 15.18
C ASN A 146 14.94 11.37 16.23
N ILE A 147 13.77 11.89 15.85
CA ILE A 147 12.61 11.95 16.74
C ILE A 147 12.04 10.54 16.96
N ALA A 148 12.00 10.11 18.22
CA ALA A 148 11.43 8.83 18.63
C ALA A 148 9.90 8.84 18.46
N GLY A 149 9.31 7.67 18.18
CA GLY A 149 7.85 7.55 18.04
C GLY A 149 7.25 8.18 16.76
N ARG A 150 8.07 8.78 15.87
CA ARG A 150 7.64 9.43 14.62
C ARG A 150 6.69 8.62 13.73
N SER A 151 6.79 7.29 13.73
CA SER A 151 5.92 6.42 12.93
C SER A 151 4.48 6.36 13.44
N LYS A 152 4.29 6.57 14.75
CA LYS A 152 2.98 6.59 15.42
C LYS A 152 2.34 7.97 15.39
N MET A 153 3.15 9.01 15.20
CA MET A 153 2.69 10.40 15.23
C MET A 153 1.88 10.81 14.00
N GLY A 154 0.83 11.61 14.24
CA GLY A 154 0.04 12.27 13.21
C GLY A 154 0.79 13.43 12.54
N LYS A 155 0.21 14.03 11.49
CA LYS A 155 0.81 15.19 10.80
C LYS A 155 1.10 16.34 11.78
N TRP A 156 0.13 16.67 12.63
CA TRP A 156 0.23 17.77 13.58
C TRP A 156 1.27 17.51 14.67
N GLU A 157 1.28 16.29 15.22
CA GLU A 157 2.27 15.88 16.22
C GLU A 157 3.69 15.89 15.65
N LEU A 158 3.88 15.50 14.37
CA LEU A 158 5.17 15.62 13.70
C LEU A 158 5.62 17.08 13.55
N ILE A 159 4.72 17.99 13.19
CA ILE A 159 5.05 19.42 13.08
C ILE A 159 5.50 19.95 14.44
N ASP A 160 4.75 19.63 15.50
CA ASP A 160 5.05 20.09 16.85
C ASP A 160 6.39 19.54 17.35
N ALA A 161 6.62 18.23 17.20
CA ALA A 161 7.89 17.61 17.58
C ALA A 161 9.09 18.19 16.81
N ILE A 162 8.94 18.48 15.52
CA ILE A 162 10.00 19.12 14.71
C ILE A 162 10.29 20.54 15.19
N ARG A 163 9.26 21.30 15.59
CA ARG A 163 9.44 22.64 16.17
C ARG A 163 10.19 22.57 17.49
N THR A 164 9.78 21.66 18.38
CA THR A 164 10.44 21.42 19.67
C THR A 164 11.88 20.93 19.53
N ALA A 165 12.21 20.17 18.48
CA ALA A 165 13.57 19.69 18.25
C ALA A 165 14.50 20.75 17.61
N ARG A 166 13.95 21.82 17.02
CA ARG A 166 14.71 22.88 16.32
C ARG A 166 14.83 24.18 17.12
N GLY A 167 13.85 24.45 18.00
CA GLY A 167 13.86 25.56 18.94
C GLY A 167 14.57 25.16 20.23
#